data_AF-A0A6N7B6P7-F1
#
_entry.id   AF-A0A6N7B6P7-F1
#
_cell.length_a   1.000
_cell.length_b   1.000
_cell.length_c   1.000
_cell.angle_alpha   90.00
_cell.angle_beta   90.00
_cell.angle_gamma   90.00
#
_symmetry.space_group_name_H-M   'P 1'
#
loop_
_entity.id
_entity.type
_entity.pdbx_description
1 polymer ?
#
loop_
_entity_poly.entity_id
_entity_poly.type
_entity_poly.pdbx_seq_one_letter_code
_entity_poly.pdbx_strand_id
1 'polypeptide(L)'
;MELTESLIASFQENAQIPPVPLAGMIRASKNDALEFAQFVIQDSYLDRDTAGELLANQMDCTYVNLSETLFQDDIVALLTGEIAARFHAIPLYRLGKAVTVGMSNPNDTQTIAVLENLLMGEVSPVFCFRDEIDSAIKVNYQSAQNVGELATSFDMKVFQSGQLSEAALAKLLDSKPLVDLSDSIILLALKERASDIHIEPKKNEVVVCFRIDGVLIDRIFLPAELGLPLVSRYKISADMDITERRKPQDGRLSFELPMKTLDLRISSLPVMYGEKMVMRILGSLYASSILNLDKLDFSPEILRPFKNTLKHPQGILFVTGPTGSGKSTTLYAALNCINSRDINIVTIEDPVEYDVHSLNQVMVNDKVGRGFQEVLRSVLRQDPDHSGGRNPRHRDCAHRGTGSADQSSGANHAAHQRCDSGYHAPAGNGRGTLHRRPRHHWRIGAASRAQAMRILQDRISA
;
A
#
# COMPACT_ATOMS: atom_id res chain seq x y z
N MET A 1 -27.60 -13.49 -0.74
CA MET A 1 -28.17 -12.92 0.51
C MET A 1 -29.18 -11.88 0.10
N GLU A 2 -30.37 -11.81 0.71
CA GLU A 2 -31.37 -10.84 0.27
C GLU A 2 -30.99 -9.40 0.66
N LEU A 3 -31.14 -8.46 -0.27
CA LEU A 3 -30.91 -7.03 -0.05
C LEU A 3 -32.11 -6.40 0.67
N THR A 4 -31.99 -6.23 1.98
CA THR A 4 -33.07 -5.67 2.81
C THR A 4 -33.07 -4.13 2.80
N GLU A 5 -34.22 -3.51 3.08
CA GLU A 5 -34.33 -2.05 3.21
C GLU A 5 -33.43 -1.49 4.32
N SER A 6 -33.26 -2.23 5.43
CA SER A 6 -32.36 -1.83 6.52
C SER A 6 -30.89 -1.83 6.09
N LEU A 7 -30.49 -2.80 5.27
CA LEU A 7 -29.14 -2.88 4.73
C LEU A 7 -28.89 -1.74 3.74
N ILE A 8 -29.85 -1.49 2.83
CA ILE A 8 -29.78 -0.34 1.90
C ILE A 8 -29.62 0.97 2.68
N ALA A 9 -30.41 1.19 3.73
CA ALA A 9 -30.31 2.39 4.56
C ALA A 9 -28.94 2.52 5.23
N SER A 10 -28.39 1.42 5.74
CA SER A 10 -27.05 1.40 6.35
C SER A 10 -25.95 1.74 5.34
N PHE A 11 -26.04 1.21 4.11
CA PHE A 11 -25.13 1.59 3.02
C PHE A 11 -25.29 3.07 2.64
N GLN A 12 -26.51 3.59 2.56
CA GLN A 12 -26.76 5.00 2.25
C GLN A 12 -26.16 5.95 3.31
N GLU A 13 -26.30 5.62 4.60
CA GLU A 13 -25.78 6.42 5.70
C GLU A 13 -24.25 6.51 5.66
N ASN A 14 -23.58 5.40 5.36
CA ASN A 14 -22.11 5.33 5.33
C ASN A 14 -21.50 5.85 4.01
N ALA A 15 -22.15 5.60 2.87
CA ALA A 15 -21.57 5.84 1.54
C ALA A 15 -22.08 7.13 0.84
N GLN A 16 -23.06 7.83 1.42
CA GLN A 16 -23.67 9.06 0.87
C GLN A 16 -24.05 8.95 -0.63
N ILE A 17 -24.56 7.78 -1.03
CA ILE A 17 -24.84 7.47 -2.44
C ILE A 17 -25.98 8.36 -2.96
N PRO A 18 -25.82 9.08 -4.08
CA PRO A 18 -26.89 9.88 -4.65
C PRO A 18 -28.10 9.01 -5.07
N PRO A 19 -29.34 9.53 -5.03
CA PRO A 19 -30.55 8.72 -5.24
C PRO A 19 -30.64 8.00 -6.60
N VAL A 20 -30.12 8.60 -7.67
CA VAL A 20 -30.21 8.05 -9.03
C VAL A 20 -29.25 6.85 -9.22
N PRO A 21 -27.94 6.95 -8.91
CA PRO A 21 -27.04 5.80 -8.85
C PRO A 21 -27.57 4.66 -7.99
N LEU A 22 -28.07 4.97 -6.79
CA LEU A 22 -28.57 3.98 -5.86
C LEU A 22 -29.71 3.14 -6.45
N ALA A 23 -30.71 3.78 -7.07
CA ALA A 23 -31.82 3.06 -7.70
C ALA A 23 -31.33 2.16 -8.86
N GLY A 24 -30.29 2.60 -9.57
CA GLY A 24 -29.61 1.79 -10.59
C GLY A 24 -28.94 0.55 -10.00
N MET A 25 -28.17 0.71 -8.93
CA MET A 25 -27.47 -0.38 -8.23
C MET A 25 -28.42 -1.41 -7.63
N ILE A 26 -29.48 -0.96 -6.95
CA ILE A 26 -30.51 -1.85 -6.39
C ILE A 26 -31.12 -2.70 -7.51
N ARG A 27 -31.47 -2.07 -8.65
CA ARG A 27 -32.04 -2.78 -9.79
C ARG A 27 -31.05 -3.77 -10.43
N ALA A 28 -29.79 -3.37 -10.56
CA ALA A 28 -28.73 -4.18 -11.17
C ALA A 28 -28.39 -5.41 -10.31
N SER A 29 -28.38 -5.26 -8.99
CA SER A 29 -28.09 -6.32 -8.01
C SER A 29 -29.15 -7.40 -7.88
N LYS A 30 -30.32 -7.24 -8.54
CA LYS A 30 -31.42 -8.22 -8.53
C LYS A 30 -31.79 -8.73 -7.12
N ASN A 31 -31.75 -7.83 -6.13
CA ASN A 31 -32.03 -8.13 -4.73
C ASN A 31 -30.97 -9.01 -4.02
N ASP A 32 -29.77 -9.15 -4.59
CA ASP A 32 -28.62 -9.78 -3.93
C ASP A 32 -27.73 -8.72 -3.27
N ALA A 33 -27.55 -8.85 -1.96
CA ALA A 33 -26.79 -7.91 -1.16
C ALA A 33 -25.28 -7.92 -1.44
N LEU A 34 -24.71 -9.05 -1.85
CA LEU A 34 -23.30 -9.14 -2.22
C LEU A 34 -23.05 -8.46 -3.56
N GLU A 35 -23.92 -8.68 -4.56
CA GLU A 35 -23.85 -7.96 -5.83
C GLU A 35 -24.04 -6.46 -5.62
N PHE A 36 -24.98 -6.05 -4.76
CA PHE A 36 -25.16 -4.64 -4.42
C PHE A 36 -23.91 -4.03 -3.81
N ALA A 37 -23.32 -4.68 -2.79
CA ALA A 37 -22.09 -4.20 -2.18
C ALA A 37 -20.93 -4.12 -3.18
N GLN A 38 -20.82 -5.07 -4.10
CA GLN A 38 -19.82 -5.03 -5.17
C GLN A 38 -19.97 -3.78 -6.06
N PHE A 39 -21.20 -3.40 -6.45
CA PHE A 39 -21.42 -2.17 -7.21
C PHE A 39 -21.04 -0.91 -6.41
N VAL A 40 -21.37 -0.87 -5.12
CA VAL A 40 -21.02 0.25 -4.23
C VAL A 40 -19.50 0.40 -4.11
N ILE A 41 -18.78 -0.72 -3.98
CA ILE A 41 -17.31 -0.76 -3.90
C ILE A 41 -16.68 -0.36 -5.25
N GLN A 42 -17.16 -0.92 -6.36
CA GLN A 42 -16.64 -0.65 -7.71
C GLN A 42 -16.76 0.82 -8.09
N ASP A 43 -17.88 1.45 -7.77
CA ASP A 43 -18.11 2.87 -8.03
C ASP A 43 -17.45 3.79 -6.97
N SER A 44 -16.66 3.22 -6.03
CA SER A 44 -15.90 3.94 -5.01
C SER A 44 -16.74 4.80 -4.07
N TYR A 45 -18.00 4.41 -3.82
CA TYR A 45 -18.85 5.08 -2.82
C TYR A 45 -18.54 4.64 -1.40
N LEU A 46 -18.09 3.39 -1.22
CA LEU A 46 -17.69 2.84 0.07
C LEU A 46 -16.44 1.98 -0.12
N ASP A 47 -15.54 2.02 0.85
CA ASP A 47 -14.43 1.08 0.89
C ASP A 47 -14.93 -0.34 1.20
N ARG A 48 -14.08 -1.31 0.87
CA ARG A 48 -14.41 -2.73 0.99
C ARG A 48 -14.58 -3.17 2.45
N ASP A 49 -13.80 -2.63 3.37
CA ASP A 49 -13.83 -3.05 4.76
C ASP A 49 -15.17 -2.64 5.40
N THR A 50 -15.56 -1.37 5.20
CA THR A 50 -16.85 -0.87 5.68
C THR A 50 -18.01 -1.63 5.02
N ALA A 51 -17.94 -1.93 3.72
CA ALA A 51 -18.94 -2.75 3.06
C ALA A 51 -19.04 -4.17 3.65
N GLY A 52 -17.90 -4.80 3.92
CA GLY A 52 -17.81 -6.11 4.55
C GLY A 52 -18.44 -6.12 5.94
N GLU A 53 -18.13 -5.12 6.77
CA GLU A 53 -18.71 -4.95 8.12
C GLU A 53 -20.25 -4.83 8.08
N LEU A 54 -20.79 -4.03 7.17
CA LEU A 54 -22.24 -3.89 7.00
C LEU A 54 -22.92 -5.21 6.62
N LEU A 55 -22.31 -5.96 5.70
CA LEU A 55 -22.82 -7.28 5.30
C LEU A 55 -22.73 -8.29 6.44
N ALA A 56 -21.62 -8.32 7.16
CA ALA A 56 -21.41 -9.26 8.27
C ALA A 56 -22.39 -9.01 9.43
N ASN A 57 -22.67 -7.74 9.76
CA ASN A 57 -23.67 -7.38 10.77
C ASN A 57 -25.07 -7.89 10.42
N GLN A 58 -25.45 -7.83 9.13
CA GLN A 58 -26.73 -8.39 8.66
C GLN A 58 -26.77 -9.92 8.79
N MET A 59 -25.61 -10.59 8.70
CA MET A 59 -25.47 -12.03 8.87
C MET A 59 -25.31 -12.47 10.34
N ASP A 60 -25.29 -11.54 11.30
CA ASP A 60 -24.99 -11.78 12.71
C ASP A 60 -23.60 -12.41 12.93
N CYS A 61 -22.60 -11.93 12.19
CA CYS A 61 -21.21 -12.40 12.26
C CYS A 61 -20.22 -11.24 12.13
N THR A 62 -18.93 -11.55 12.16
CA THR A 62 -17.85 -10.55 12.00
C THR A 62 -17.23 -10.66 10.61
N TYR A 63 -16.96 -9.50 9.98
CA TYR A 63 -16.15 -9.44 8.76
C TYR A 63 -14.67 -9.49 9.12
N VAL A 64 -13.90 -10.26 8.37
CA VAL A 64 -12.46 -10.34 8.52
C VAL A 64 -11.80 -10.12 7.16
N ASN A 65 -11.00 -9.06 7.06
CA ASN A 65 -10.19 -8.81 5.88
C ASN A 65 -8.98 -9.76 5.87
N LEU A 66 -9.01 -10.76 4.98
CA LEU A 66 -7.98 -11.79 4.89
C LEU A 66 -6.61 -11.27 4.41
N SER A 67 -6.55 -10.06 3.83
CA SER A 67 -5.27 -9.45 3.46
C SER A 67 -4.51 -8.87 4.67
N GLU A 68 -5.22 -8.51 5.74
CA GLU A 68 -4.64 -7.96 6.98
C GLU A 68 -4.59 -8.98 8.13
N THR A 69 -5.13 -10.18 7.90
CA THR A 69 -5.28 -11.20 8.94
C THR A 69 -4.03 -12.04 9.13
N LEU A 70 -3.80 -12.47 10.39
CA LEU A 70 -2.77 -13.45 10.73
C LEU A 70 -3.31 -14.86 10.57
N PHE A 71 -2.52 -15.71 9.90
CA PHE A 71 -2.80 -17.14 9.75
C PHE A 71 -1.86 -17.92 10.65
N GLN A 72 -2.39 -18.92 11.35
CA GLN A 72 -1.61 -19.94 12.04
C GLN A 72 -1.39 -21.11 11.08
N ASP A 73 -0.14 -21.34 10.66
CA ASP A 73 0.20 -22.32 9.63
C ASP A 73 -0.27 -23.75 9.97
N ASP A 74 -0.18 -24.15 11.24
CA ASP A 74 -0.63 -25.45 11.73
C ASP A 74 -2.15 -25.61 11.66
N ILE A 75 -2.89 -24.52 11.83
CA ILE A 75 -4.35 -24.50 11.72
C ILE A 75 -4.81 -24.49 10.26
N VAL A 76 -4.16 -23.71 9.41
CA VAL A 76 -4.42 -23.71 7.96
C VAL A 76 -4.20 -25.11 7.39
N ALA A 77 -3.13 -25.80 7.80
CA ALA A 77 -2.77 -27.12 7.34
C ALA A 77 -3.76 -28.24 7.74
N LEU A 78 -4.72 -27.97 8.63
CA LEU A 78 -5.78 -28.93 8.98
C LEU A 78 -6.71 -29.23 7.80
N LEU A 79 -6.82 -28.31 6.83
CA LEU A 79 -7.50 -28.55 5.57
C LEU A 79 -6.49 -28.61 4.43
N THR A 80 -6.82 -29.35 3.38
CA THR A 80 -6.10 -29.22 2.10
C THR A 80 -6.63 -28.01 1.32
N GLY A 81 -5.80 -27.40 0.48
CA GLY A 81 -6.23 -26.31 -0.40
C GLY A 81 -7.43 -26.66 -1.30
N GLU A 82 -7.55 -27.92 -1.74
CA GLU A 82 -8.70 -28.39 -2.52
C GLU A 82 -10.01 -28.37 -1.73
N ILE A 83 -9.98 -28.83 -0.48
CA ILE A 83 -11.13 -28.80 0.43
C ILE A 83 -11.50 -27.34 0.75
N ALA A 84 -10.50 -26.50 1.05
CA ALA A 84 -10.71 -25.08 1.32
C ALA A 84 -11.38 -24.36 0.13
N ALA A 85 -10.91 -24.63 -1.09
CA ALA A 85 -11.48 -24.08 -2.31
C ALA A 85 -12.91 -24.60 -2.57
N ARG A 86 -13.15 -25.89 -2.33
CA ARG A 86 -14.48 -26.52 -2.53
C ARG A 86 -15.55 -25.88 -1.64
N PHE A 87 -15.20 -25.58 -0.40
CA PHE A 87 -16.13 -24.99 0.57
C PHE A 87 -16.09 -23.47 0.62
N HIS A 88 -15.22 -22.82 -0.16
CA HIS A 88 -14.95 -21.38 -0.06
C HIS A 88 -14.75 -20.96 1.40
N ALA A 89 -13.86 -21.71 2.07
CA ALA A 89 -13.58 -21.59 3.49
C ALA A 89 -12.09 -21.79 3.77
N ILE A 90 -11.49 -20.93 4.60
CA ILE A 90 -10.07 -21.05 4.98
C ILE A 90 -9.92 -20.94 6.52
N PRO A 91 -9.27 -21.91 7.18
CA PRO A 91 -8.96 -21.80 8.61
C PRO A 91 -7.97 -20.65 8.84
N LEU A 92 -8.16 -19.88 9.90
CA LEU A 92 -7.32 -18.72 10.20
C LEU A 92 -6.43 -19.01 11.41
N TYR A 93 -7.05 -19.28 12.56
CA TYR A 93 -6.39 -19.53 13.83
C TYR A 93 -7.33 -20.27 14.78
N ARG A 94 -6.79 -20.82 15.87
CA ARG A 94 -7.56 -21.50 16.92
C ARG A 94 -7.58 -20.66 18.19
N LEU A 95 -8.77 -20.40 18.71
CA LEU A 95 -8.99 -19.74 19.99
C LEU A 95 -9.69 -20.70 20.96
N GLY A 96 -8.92 -21.27 21.90
CA GLY A 96 -9.43 -22.29 22.80
C GLY A 96 -9.82 -23.57 22.06
N LYS A 97 -11.11 -23.91 22.06
CA LYS A 97 -11.66 -25.10 21.36
C LYS A 97 -12.18 -24.80 19.96
N ALA A 98 -12.39 -23.52 19.64
CA ALA A 98 -12.96 -23.10 18.38
C ALA A 98 -11.86 -22.74 17.36
N VAL A 99 -12.03 -23.18 16.12
CA VAL A 99 -11.22 -22.77 14.97
C VAL A 99 -11.97 -21.65 14.27
N THR A 100 -11.36 -20.48 14.15
CA THR A 100 -11.92 -19.39 13.37
C THR A 100 -11.70 -19.69 11.89
N VAL A 101 -12.78 -19.67 11.10
CA VAL A 101 -12.76 -20.01 9.68
C VAL A 101 -13.38 -18.87 8.89
N GLY A 102 -12.61 -18.29 7.96
CA GLY A 102 -13.12 -17.31 7.01
C GLY A 102 -13.97 -18.01 5.95
N MET A 103 -15.23 -17.62 5.81
CA MET A 103 -16.21 -18.24 4.93
C MET A 103 -16.95 -17.20 4.11
N SER A 104 -17.23 -17.54 2.85
CA SER A 104 -18.08 -16.70 1.98
C SER A 104 -19.55 -16.69 2.37
N ASN A 105 -19.99 -17.75 3.05
CA ASN A 105 -21.33 -17.87 3.63
C ASN A 105 -21.25 -18.42 5.06
N PRO A 106 -21.09 -17.55 6.08
CA PRO A 106 -20.94 -17.97 7.47
C PRO A 106 -22.24 -18.52 8.09
N ASN A 107 -23.38 -18.47 7.39
CA ASN A 107 -24.66 -19.01 7.86
C ASN A 107 -24.98 -20.39 7.29
N ASP A 108 -24.08 -20.97 6.48
CA ASP A 108 -24.23 -22.33 5.95
C ASP A 108 -23.90 -23.38 7.02
N THR A 109 -24.93 -23.77 7.78
CA THR A 109 -24.84 -24.76 8.85
C THR A 109 -24.39 -26.14 8.37
N GLN A 110 -24.66 -26.51 7.11
CA GLN A 110 -24.22 -27.79 6.55
C GLN A 110 -22.72 -27.78 6.33
N THR A 111 -22.19 -26.71 5.74
CA THR A 111 -20.75 -26.55 5.54
C THR A 111 -20.03 -26.45 6.88
N ILE A 112 -20.56 -25.69 7.84
CA ILE A 112 -20.00 -25.58 9.20
C ILE A 112 -19.88 -26.97 9.85
N ALA A 113 -20.95 -27.77 9.86
CA ALA A 113 -20.91 -29.10 10.46
C ALA A 113 -19.87 -30.03 9.80
N VAL A 114 -19.67 -29.93 8.49
CA VAL A 114 -18.62 -30.68 7.80
C VAL A 114 -17.23 -30.19 8.21
N LEU A 115 -17.02 -28.88 8.28
CA LEU A 115 -15.76 -28.28 8.70
C LEU A 115 -15.42 -28.62 10.15
N GLU A 116 -16.39 -28.64 11.07
CA GLU A 116 -16.20 -29.06 12.46
C GLU A 116 -15.65 -30.48 12.57
N ASN A 117 -16.18 -31.40 11.75
CA ASN A 117 -15.70 -32.78 11.67
C ASN A 117 -14.27 -32.86 11.11
N LEU A 118 -13.95 -32.10 10.07
CA LEU A 118 -12.62 -32.08 9.45
C LEU A 118 -11.55 -31.44 10.35
N LEU A 119 -11.92 -30.37 11.06
CA LEU A 119 -11.03 -29.58 11.92
C LEU A 119 -10.93 -30.14 13.36
N MET A 120 -11.74 -31.16 13.67
CA MET A 120 -11.85 -31.79 14.99
C MET A 120 -12.04 -30.74 16.11
N GLY A 121 -12.98 -29.83 15.92
CA GLY A 121 -13.24 -28.72 16.84
C GLY A 121 -14.46 -27.90 16.45
N GLU A 122 -14.90 -27.03 17.35
CA GLU A 122 -15.97 -26.08 17.08
C GLU A 122 -15.50 -25.10 15.99
N VAL A 123 -16.39 -24.70 15.08
CA VAL A 123 -16.07 -23.69 14.06
C VAL A 123 -16.68 -22.35 14.47
N SER A 124 -15.84 -21.32 14.49
CA SER A 124 -16.26 -19.93 14.63
C SER A 124 -16.21 -19.29 13.24
N PRO A 125 -17.34 -19.23 12.51
CA PRO A 125 -17.37 -18.69 11.16
C PRO A 125 -17.24 -17.17 11.18
N VAL A 126 -16.43 -16.62 10.30
CA VAL A 126 -16.34 -15.18 10.02
C VAL A 126 -16.59 -14.93 8.54
N PHE A 127 -17.24 -13.81 8.21
CA PHE A 127 -17.50 -13.45 6.84
C PHE A 127 -16.23 -12.92 6.16
N CYS A 128 -15.93 -13.45 4.98
CA CYS A 128 -14.91 -12.93 4.09
C CYS A 128 -15.44 -12.95 2.66
N PHE A 129 -14.99 -12.02 1.81
CA PHE A 129 -15.40 -12.06 0.41
C PHE A 129 -14.76 -13.26 -0.32
N ARG A 130 -15.44 -13.77 -1.35
CA ARG A 130 -15.01 -15.01 -2.04
C ARG A 130 -13.64 -14.90 -2.71
N ASP A 131 -13.42 -13.81 -3.41
CA ASP A 131 -12.14 -13.41 -4.01
C ASP A 131 -11.01 -13.27 -2.97
N GLU A 132 -11.31 -12.78 -1.76
CA GLU A 132 -10.36 -12.75 -0.63
C GLU A 132 -9.98 -14.16 -0.19
N ILE A 133 -10.96 -15.04 -0.06
CA ILE A 133 -10.74 -16.45 0.31
C ILE A 133 -9.91 -17.14 -0.77
N ASP A 134 -10.28 -16.98 -2.04
CA ASP A 134 -9.56 -17.59 -3.17
C ASP A 134 -8.10 -17.09 -3.24
N SER A 135 -7.88 -15.80 -2.99
CA SER A 135 -6.54 -15.22 -2.90
C SER A 135 -5.76 -15.76 -1.71
N ALA A 136 -6.39 -15.86 -0.55
CA ALA A 136 -5.77 -16.38 0.66
C ALA A 136 -5.42 -17.88 0.53
N ILE A 137 -6.26 -18.67 -0.15
CA ILE A 137 -5.98 -20.08 -0.44
C ILE A 137 -4.75 -20.20 -1.36
N LYS A 138 -4.70 -19.42 -2.45
CA LYS A 138 -3.56 -19.44 -3.39
C LYS A 138 -2.22 -19.16 -2.71
N VAL A 139 -2.20 -18.32 -1.68
CA VAL A 139 -0.99 -17.92 -0.96
C VAL A 139 -0.69 -18.87 0.21
N ASN A 140 -1.64 -19.09 1.13
CA ASN A 140 -1.37 -19.78 2.39
C ASN A 140 -1.09 -21.29 2.24
N TYR A 141 -1.58 -21.91 1.16
CA TYR A 141 -1.27 -23.33 0.87
C TYR A 141 0.02 -23.55 0.09
N GLN A 142 0.82 -22.50 -0.15
CA GLN A 142 2.15 -22.64 -0.73
C GLN A 142 3.16 -23.15 0.30
N SER A 143 4.12 -23.93 -0.18
CA SER A 143 5.27 -24.39 0.60
C SER A 143 6.49 -24.60 -0.31
N ALA A 144 7.68 -24.56 0.27
CA ALA A 144 8.90 -24.91 -0.46
C ALA A 144 8.85 -26.34 -1.03
N GLN A 145 8.15 -27.25 -0.35
CA GLN A 145 7.92 -28.62 -0.84
C GLN A 145 7.05 -28.62 -2.10
N ASN A 146 5.93 -27.87 -2.12
CA ASN A 146 5.08 -27.75 -3.32
C ASN A 146 5.89 -27.25 -4.53
N VAL A 147 6.70 -26.21 -4.32
CA VAL A 147 7.59 -25.69 -5.39
C VAL A 147 8.58 -26.76 -5.86
N GLY A 148 9.16 -27.54 -4.95
CA GLY A 148 10.04 -28.65 -5.28
C GLY A 148 9.33 -29.77 -6.07
N GLU A 149 8.11 -30.13 -5.69
CA GLU A 149 7.29 -31.13 -6.40
C GLU A 149 6.97 -30.67 -7.83
N LEU A 150 6.56 -29.40 -8.01
CA LEU A 150 6.35 -28.81 -9.33
C LEU A 150 7.63 -28.84 -10.17
N ALA A 151 8.79 -28.56 -9.57
CA ALA A 151 10.08 -28.64 -10.25
C ALA A 151 10.40 -30.06 -10.73
N THR A 152 10.04 -31.10 -9.97
CA THR A 152 10.22 -32.50 -10.39
C THR A 152 9.23 -32.96 -11.46
N SER A 153 8.04 -32.36 -11.50
CA SER A 153 7.02 -32.63 -12.53
C SER A 153 7.41 -32.11 -13.92
N PHE A 154 8.41 -31.22 -13.95
CA PHE A 154 8.93 -30.63 -15.17
C PHE A 154 9.74 -31.65 -15.98
N ASP A 155 9.41 -31.84 -17.26
CA ASP A 155 10.16 -32.79 -18.10
C ASP A 155 11.54 -32.23 -18.50
N MET A 156 12.53 -32.57 -17.68
CA MET A 156 13.93 -32.18 -17.83
C MET A 156 14.59 -32.80 -19.08
N LYS A 157 13.98 -33.81 -19.72
CA LYS A 157 14.57 -34.47 -20.90
C LYS A 157 14.68 -33.55 -22.11
N VAL A 158 13.85 -32.50 -22.17
CA VAL A 158 13.91 -31.46 -23.20
C VAL A 158 15.25 -30.69 -23.15
N PHE A 159 15.95 -30.70 -22.00
CA PHE A 159 17.17 -29.94 -21.73
C PHE A 159 18.46 -30.75 -21.91
N GLN A 160 18.37 -32.09 -21.83
CA GLN A 160 19.54 -32.98 -21.89
C GLN A 160 20.13 -33.09 -23.31
N SER A 161 19.44 -32.61 -24.35
CA SER A 161 19.88 -32.70 -25.75
C SER A 161 20.82 -31.57 -26.20
N GLY A 162 21.23 -30.66 -25.31
CA GLY A 162 22.35 -29.74 -25.54
C GLY A 162 22.12 -28.59 -26.52
N GLN A 163 20.97 -28.54 -27.21
CA GLN A 163 20.52 -27.39 -28.00
C GLN A 163 19.00 -27.25 -27.85
N LEU A 164 18.56 -26.40 -26.91
CA LEU A 164 17.21 -25.86 -26.96
C LEU A 164 17.15 -24.93 -28.18
N SER A 165 16.48 -25.37 -29.24
CA SER A 165 16.12 -24.46 -30.32
C SER A 165 15.20 -23.36 -29.77
N GLU A 166 15.21 -22.18 -30.38
CA GLU A 166 14.30 -21.09 -30.01
C GLU A 166 12.83 -21.54 -30.02
N ALA A 167 12.46 -22.42 -30.97
CA ALA A 167 11.12 -23.00 -31.05
C ALA A 167 10.79 -23.94 -29.88
N ALA A 168 11.75 -24.75 -29.42
CA ALA A 168 11.55 -25.62 -28.26
C ALA A 168 11.43 -24.81 -26.96
N LEU A 169 12.23 -23.74 -26.84
CA LEU A 169 12.18 -22.82 -25.71
C LEU A 169 10.85 -22.07 -25.67
N ALA A 170 10.36 -21.53 -26.80
CA ALA A 170 9.07 -20.84 -26.85
C ALA A 170 7.90 -21.72 -26.39
N LYS A 171 7.82 -22.97 -26.89
CA LYS A 171 6.77 -23.93 -26.47
C LYS A 171 6.82 -24.26 -24.98
N LEU A 172 8.01 -24.25 -24.41
CA LEU A 172 8.24 -24.55 -23.01
C LEU A 172 7.89 -23.38 -22.08
N LEU A 173 8.04 -22.14 -22.56
CA LEU A 173 7.75 -20.94 -21.79
C LEU A 173 6.26 -20.76 -21.49
N ASP A 174 5.40 -21.32 -22.33
CA ASP A 174 3.94 -21.37 -22.12
C ASP A 174 3.47 -22.71 -21.53
N SER A 175 4.40 -23.59 -21.14
CA SER A 175 4.02 -24.86 -20.54
C SER A 175 3.45 -24.65 -19.14
N LYS A 176 2.27 -25.22 -18.88
CA LYS A 176 1.59 -25.11 -17.59
C LYS A 176 2.48 -25.41 -16.39
N PRO A 177 3.31 -26.47 -16.37
CA PRO A 177 4.20 -26.75 -15.23
C PRO A 177 5.22 -25.65 -14.96
N LEU A 178 5.78 -24.98 -15.98
CA LEU A 178 6.72 -23.88 -15.77
C LEU A 178 6.01 -22.63 -15.24
N VAL A 179 4.81 -22.34 -15.75
CA VAL A 179 3.97 -21.24 -15.27
C VAL A 179 3.60 -21.47 -13.80
N ASP A 180 3.10 -22.66 -13.48
CA ASP A 180 2.72 -23.02 -12.10
C ASP A 180 3.94 -22.96 -11.16
N LEU A 181 5.12 -23.39 -11.62
CA LEU A 181 6.37 -23.29 -10.85
C LEU A 181 6.77 -21.82 -10.62
N SER A 182 6.79 -20.99 -11.67
CA SER A 182 7.18 -19.58 -11.56
C SER A 182 6.23 -18.78 -10.67
N ASP A 183 4.94 -19.09 -10.76
CA ASP A 183 3.90 -18.44 -9.98
C ASP A 183 3.98 -18.88 -8.52
N SER A 184 4.22 -20.18 -8.26
CA SER A 184 4.35 -20.71 -6.89
C SER A 184 5.56 -20.14 -6.15
N ILE A 185 6.66 -19.81 -6.84
CA ILE A 185 7.79 -19.09 -6.23
C ILE A 185 7.35 -17.71 -5.73
N ILE A 186 6.59 -16.95 -6.53
CA ILE A 186 6.06 -15.63 -6.15
C ILE A 186 5.07 -15.79 -4.99
N LEU A 187 4.12 -16.71 -5.09
CA LEU A 187 3.11 -16.95 -4.06
C LEU A 187 3.73 -17.38 -2.73
N LEU A 188 4.76 -18.22 -2.75
CA LEU A 188 5.50 -18.60 -1.55
C LEU A 188 6.22 -17.39 -0.92
N ALA A 189 6.84 -16.54 -1.75
CA ALA A 189 7.46 -15.31 -1.29
C ALA A 189 6.44 -14.38 -0.60
N LEU A 190 5.20 -14.31 -1.11
CA LEU A 190 4.11 -13.57 -0.48
C LEU A 190 3.69 -14.18 0.85
N LYS A 191 3.55 -15.50 0.92
CA LYS A 191 3.22 -16.22 2.16
C LYS A 191 4.25 -15.92 3.25
N GLU A 192 5.52 -15.96 2.90
CA GLU A 192 6.63 -15.69 3.82
C GLU A 192 6.96 -14.20 3.98
N ARG A 193 6.15 -13.30 3.40
CA ARG A 193 6.28 -11.85 3.52
C ARG A 193 7.66 -11.33 3.08
N ALA A 194 8.22 -11.92 2.03
CA ALA A 194 9.49 -11.50 1.48
C ALA A 194 9.41 -10.12 0.80
N SER A 195 10.44 -9.28 0.95
CA SER A 195 10.58 -8.00 0.23
C SER A 195 11.23 -8.17 -1.14
N ASP A 196 12.13 -9.14 -1.26
CA ASP A 196 12.85 -9.43 -2.49
C ASP A 196 12.96 -10.94 -2.69
N ILE A 197 12.81 -11.40 -3.93
CA ILE A 197 13.04 -12.76 -4.38
C ILE A 197 14.34 -12.77 -5.19
N HIS A 198 15.25 -13.66 -4.84
CA HIS A 198 16.51 -13.87 -5.54
C HIS A 198 16.50 -15.25 -6.18
N ILE A 199 16.77 -15.33 -7.48
CA ILE A 199 16.96 -16.59 -8.20
C ILE A 199 18.41 -16.61 -8.67
N GLU A 200 19.21 -17.45 -8.01
CA GLU A 200 20.66 -17.47 -8.18
C GLU A 200 21.12 -18.78 -8.82
N PRO A 201 21.56 -18.77 -10.08
CA PRO A 201 22.18 -19.95 -10.66
C PRO A 201 23.55 -20.20 -10.01
N LYS A 202 23.73 -21.40 -9.47
CA LYS A 202 25.00 -21.94 -8.98
C LYS A 202 25.49 -23.01 -9.96
N LYS A 203 26.63 -23.61 -9.66
CA LYS A 203 27.25 -24.61 -10.54
C LYS A 203 26.37 -25.83 -10.80
N ASN A 204 25.66 -26.31 -9.78
CA ASN A 204 24.93 -27.59 -9.83
C ASN A 204 23.43 -27.44 -9.53
N GLU A 205 22.98 -26.24 -9.20
CA GLU A 205 21.61 -25.97 -8.75
C GLU A 205 21.26 -24.51 -8.97
N VAL A 206 19.97 -24.20 -8.88
CA VAL A 206 19.46 -22.84 -8.75
C VAL A 206 18.96 -22.67 -7.32
N VAL A 207 19.46 -21.66 -6.63
CA VAL A 207 19.04 -21.34 -5.27
C VAL A 207 18.06 -20.18 -5.33
N VAL A 208 16.87 -20.37 -4.76
CA VAL A 208 15.91 -19.28 -4.55
C VAL A 208 16.03 -18.79 -3.12
N CYS A 209 16.42 -17.53 -2.95
CA CYS A 209 16.53 -16.88 -1.64
C CYS A 209 15.44 -15.82 -1.50
N PHE A 210 14.89 -15.67 -0.31
CA PHE A 210 13.98 -14.59 0.03
C PHE A 210 14.66 -13.61 0.97
N ARG A 211 14.40 -12.32 0.78
CA ARG A 211 14.71 -11.31 1.80
C ARG A 211 13.50 -11.14 2.71
N ILE A 212 13.61 -11.56 3.96
CA ILE A 212 12.56 -11.45 4.97
C ILE A 212 13.13 -10.61 6.11
N ASP A 213 12.44 -9.53 6.46
CA ASP A 213 12.87 -8.57 7.50
C ASP A 213 14.32 -8.09 7.30
N GLY A 214 14.71 -7.87 6.04
CA GLY A 214 16.05 -7.42 5.66
C GLY A 214 17.10 -8.53 5.53
N VAL A 215 16.83 -9.73 6.04
CA VAL A 215 17.75 -10.87 6.03
C VAL A 215 17.51 -11.75 4.80
N LEU A 216 18.58 -12.10 4.09
CA LEU A 216 18.50 -13.08 3.00
C LEU A 216 18.54 -14.50 3.56
N ILE A 217 17.60 -15.33 3.13
CA ILE A 217 17.45 -16.72 3.58
C ILE A 217 17.23 -17.62 2.37
N ASP A 218 18.00 -18.70 2.28
CA ASP A 218 17.82 -19.72 1.24
C ASP A 218 16.54 -20.52 1.53
N ARG A 219 15.69 -20.68 0.51
CA ARG A 219 14.36 -21.31 0.66
C ARG A 219 14.12 -22.51 -0.21
N ILE A 220 14.50 -22.43 -1.48
CA ILE A 220 14.25 -23.50 -2.44
C ILE A 220 15.55 -23.80 -3.17
N PHE A 221 15.84 -25.09 -3.34
CA PHE A 221 16.93 -25.60 -4.15
C PHE A 221 16.31 -26.32 -5.35
N LEU A 222 16.65 -25.86 -6.55
CA LEU A 222 16.10 -26.34 -7.81
C LEU A 222 17.19 -26.95 -8.68
N PRO A 223 16.89 -27.94 -9.54
CA PRO A 223 17.83 -28.42 -10.56
C PRO A 223 18.42 -27.28 -11.41
N ALA A 224 19.71 -27.37 -11.75
CA ALA A 224 20.43 -26.34 -12.50
C ALA A 224 19.78 -25.99 -13.84
N GLU A 225 19.17 -26.98 -14.49
CA GLU A 225 18.58 -26.84 -15.82
C GLU A 225 17.31 -25.98 -15.82
N LEU A 226 16.70 -25.75 -14.65
CA LEU A 226 15.56 -24.83 -14.50
C LEU A 226 15.97 -23.35 -14.50
N GLY A 227 17.25 -23.03 -14.37
CA GLY A 227 17.72 -21.64 -14.32
C GLY A 227 17.34 -20.85 -15.56
N LEU A 228 17.64 -21.39 -16.74
CA LEU A 228 17.33 -20.71 -18.01
C LEU A 228 15.82 -20.59 -18.28
N PRO A 229 15.00 -21.65 -18.12
CA PRO A 229 13.54 -21.56 -18.20
C PRO A 229 12.94 -20.49 -17.30
N LEU A 230 13.32 -20.46 -16.03
CA LEU A 230 12.80 -19.49 -15.06
C LEU A 230 13.15 -18.06 -15.46
N VAL A 231 14.43 -17.80 -15.77
CA VAL A 231 14.87 -16.47 -16.23
C VAL A 231 14.09 -16.03 -17.47
N SER A 232 13.96 -16.92 -18.45
CA SER A 232 13.28 -16.62 -19.71
C SER A 232 11.78 -16.36 -19.50
N ARG A 233 11.14 -17.13 -18.60
CA ARG A 233 9.72 -16.94 -18.25
C ARG A 233 9.51 -15.57 -17.63
N TYR A 234 10.31 -15.21 -16.62
CA TYR A 234 10.20 -13.90 -15.98
C TYR A 234 10.55 -12.74 -16.93
N LYS A 235 11.51 -12.93 -17.84
CA LYS A 235 11.81 -11.94 -18.88
C LYS A 235 10.61 -11.69 -19.80
N ILE A 236 9.92 -12.74 -20.27
CA ILE A 236 8.68 -12.57 -21.05
C ILE A 236 7.64 -11.82 -20.26
N SER A 237 7.39 -12.25 -19.02
CA SER A 237 6.34 -11.64 -18.19
C SER A 237 6.66 -10.18 -17.81
N ALA A 238 7.92 -9.75 -17.93
CA ALA A 238 8.37 -8.39 -17.66
C ALA A 238 8.72 -7.58 -18.91
N ASP A 239 8.36 -8.06 -20.11
CA ASP A 239 8.64 -7.43 -21.42
C ASP A 239 10.15 -7.15 -21.65
N MET A 240 11.00 -8.09 -21.23
CA MET A 240 12.45 -8.04 -21.37
C MET A 240 12.93 -8.91 -22.54
N ASP A 241 14.10 -8.59 -23.11
CA ASP A 241 14.67 -9.32 -24.23
C ASP A 241 15.23 -10.69 -23.78
N ILE A 242 14.57 -11.77 -24.19
CA ILE A 242 14.98 -13.16 -23.89
C ILE A 242 16.24 -13.62 -24.65
N THR A 243 16.57 -12.95 -25.76
CA THR A 243 17.71 -13.28 -26.62
C THR A 243 19.00 -12.65 -26.10
N GLU A 244 18.90 -11.47 -25.46
CA GLU A 244 20.05 -10.83 -24.83
C GLU A 244 20.26 -11.37 -23.39
N ARG A 245 21.44 -11.93 -23.17
CA ARG A 245 21.81 -12.61 -21.91
C ARG A 245 23.16 -12.16 -21.36
N ARG A 246 23.83 -11.24 -22.06
CA ARG A 246 25.20 -10.78 -21.76
C ARG A 246 25.21 -9.41 -21.11
N LYS A 247 24.06 -8.75 -21.02
CA LYS A 247 23.90 -7.43 -20.41
C LYS A 247 22.84 -7.48 -19.31
N PRO A 248 22.99 -6.66 -18.25
CA PRO A 248 21.91 -6.46 -17.30
C PRO A 248 20.67 -5.91 -17.99
N GLN A 249 19.50 -6.29 -17.49
CA GLN A 249 18.21 -5.77 -17.95
C GLN A 249 17.31 -5.52 -16.75
N ASP A 250 16.42 -4.54 -16.87
CA ASP A 250 15.41 -4.22 -15.87
C ASP A 250 14.02 -4.25 -16.52
N GLY A 251 13.04 -4.75 -15.79
CA GLY A 251 11.66 -4.89 -16.24
C GLY A 251 10.67 -4.69 -15.10
N ARG A 252 9.38 -4.68 -15.45
CA ARG A 252 8.27 -4.65 -14.49
C ARG A 252 7.33 -5.80 -14.82
N LEU A 253 6.94 -6.55 -13.79
CA LEU A 253 5.99 -7.63 -13.88
C LEU A 253 4.78 -7.27 -13.02
N SER A 254 3.59 -7.29 -13.61
CA SER A 254 2.33 -7.25 -12.84
C SER A 254 1.81 -8.68 -12.68
N PHE A 255 1.74 -9.15 -11.44
CA PHE A 255 1.28 -10.49 -11.08
C PHE A 255 -0.15 -10.43 -10.53
N GLU A 256 -1.08 -11.09 -11.20
CA GLU A 256 -2.50 -11.01 -10.89
C GLU A 256 -2.91 -12.02 -9.81
N LEU A 257 -3.47 -11.52 -8.71
CA LEU A 257 -4.26 -12.28 -7.74
C LEU A 257 -5.74 -11.89 -7.89
N PRO A 258 -6.70 -12.76 -7.52
CA PRO A 258 -8.13 -12.45 -7.61
C PRO A 258 -8.53 -11.11 -6.98
N MET A 259 -7.86 -10.73 -5.89
CA MET A 259 -8.12 -9.48 -5.16
C MET A 259 -7.26 -8.28 -5.55
N LYS A 260 -6.08 -8.52 -6.15
CA LYS A 260 -5.06 -7.49 -6.27
C LYS A 260 -4.06 -7.82 -7.34
N THR A 261 -3.55 -6.78 -7.97
CA THR A 261 -2.37 -6.89 -8.81
C THR A 261 -1.15 -6.54 -7.96
N LEU A 262 -0.16 -7.42 -7.99
CA LEU A 262 1.13 -7.19 -7.36
C LEU A 262 2.10 -6.68 -8.43
N ASP A 263 2.73 -5.54 -8.21
CA ASP A 263 3.77 -5.05 -9.09
C ASP A 263 5.14 -5.50 -8.58
N LEU A 264 5.94 -6.11 -9.44
CA LEU A 264 7.31 -6.49 -9.15
C LEU A 264 8.25 -5.71 -10.06
N ARG A 265 9.33 -5.19 -9.49
CA ARG A 265 10.50 -4.73 -10.25
C ARG A 265 11.46 -5.87 -10.40
N ILE A 266 11.79 -6.22 -11.63
CA ILE A 266 12.66 -7.34 -11.95
C ILE A 266 13.96 -6.80 -12.52
N SER A 267 15.08 -7.37 -12.09
CA SER A 267 16.41 -7.08 -12.63
C SER A 267 17.12 -8.39 -12.95
N SER A 268 17.67 -8.51 -14.15
CA SER A 268 18.50 -9.61 -14.60
C SER A 268 19.96 -9.19 -14.65
N LEU A 269 20.85 -10.05 -14.16
CA LEU A 269 22.29 -9.82 -14.14
C LEU A 269 23.03 -11.08 -14.62
N PRO A 270 23.81 -11.02 -15.71
CA PRO A 270 24.66 -12.13 -16.14
C PRO A 270 25.72 -12.46 -15.07
N VAL A 271 25.85 -13.74 -14.73
CA VAL A 271 26.82 -14.27 -13.76
C VAL A 271 27.51 -15.53 -14.32
N MET A 272 28.48 -16.09 -13.59
CA MET A 272 29.31 -17.21 -14.09
C MET A 272 28.52 -18.43 -14.57
N TYR A 273 27.43 -18.78 -13.89
CA TYR A 273 26.65 -20.00 -14.15
C TYR A 273 25.29 -19.76 -14.81
N GLY A 274 25.04 -18.55 -15.32
CA GLY A 274 23.76 -18.19 -15.94
C GLY A 274 23.39 -16.74 -15.72
N GLU A 275 22.10 -16.44 -15.61
CA GLU A 275 21.61 -15.11 -15.25
C GLU A 275 20.98 -15.16 -13.86
N LYS A 276 21.45 -14.29 -12.97
CA LYS A 276 20.82 -14.04 -11.68
C LYS A 276 19.62 -13.13 -11.90
N MET A 277 18.48 -13.47 -11.29
CA MET A 277 17.30 -12.61 -11.28
C MET A 277 17.03 -12.13 -9.85
N VAL A 278 16.69 -10.85 -9.71
CA VAL A 278 16.19 -10.27 -8.47
C VAL A 278 14.85 -9.62 -8.76
N MET A 279 13.84 -9.96 -7.98
CA MET A 279 12.49 -9.39 -8.06
C MET A 279 12.18 -8.70 -6.75
N ARG A 280 11.99 -7.39 -6.78
CA ARG A 280 11.48 -6.63 -5.64
C ARG A 280 9.96 -6.58 -5.72
N ILE A 281 9.32 -7.04 -4.66
CA ILE A 281 7.87 -6.97 -4.51
C ILE A 281 7.52 -5.54 -4.11
N LEU A 282 6.78 -4.83 -4.97
CA LEU A 282 6.30 -3.48 -4.73
C LEU A 282 4.84 -3.50 -4.33
N GLY A 283 4.45 -2.49 -3.56
CA GLY A 283 3.17 -2.50 -2.89
C GLY A 283 3.23 -3.43 -1.69
N SER A 284 2.82 -2.90 -0.54
CA SER A 284 2.60 -3.77 0.61
C SER A 284 1.31 -4.56 0.35
N LEU A 285 1.31 -5.86 0.62
CA LEU A 285 0.06 -6.62 0.80
C LEU A 285 -0.89 -5.97 1.84
N TYR A 286 -0.35 -5.02 2.61
CA TYR A 286 -0.94 -4.29 3.70
C TYR A 286 -1.03 -2.77 3.43
N ALA A 287 -0.98 -2.32 2.17
CA ALA A 287 -1.01 -0.89 1.85
C ALA A 287 -2.23 -0.18 2.48
N SER A 288 -3.41 -0.82 2.55
CA SER A 288 -4.57 -0.29 3.27
C SER A 288 -4.31 -0.11 4.78
N SER A 289 -3.76 -1.13 5.45
CA SER A 289 -3.49 -1.09 6.90
C SER A 289 -2.34 -0.13 7.28
N ILE A 290 -1.30 -0.06 6.45
CA ILE A 290 -0.06 0.67 6.72
C ILE A 290 -0.24 2.18 6.50
N LEU A 291 -1.28 2.57 5.76
CA LEU A 291 -1.67 3.97 5.56
C LEU A 291 -2.54 4.52 6.69
N ASN A 292 -2.79 3.76 7.77
CA ASN A 292 -3.46 4.29 8.95
C ASN A 292 -2.44 4.65 10.03
N LEU A 293 -2.36 5.95 10.35
CA LEU A 293 -1.43 6.47 11.35
C LEU A 293 -1.66 5.86 12.76
N ASP A 294 -2.88 5.45 13.08
CA ASP A 294 -3.20 4.76 14.34
C ASP A 294 -2.64 3.33 14.41
N LYS A 295 -2.37 2.70 13.27
CA LYS A 295 -1.82 1.33 13.17
C LYS A 295 -0.28 1.29 13.16
N LEU A 296 0.40 2.43 13.25
CA LEU A 296 1.88 2.53 13.23
C LEU A 296 2.52 2.42 14.64
N ASP A 297 1.82 1.86 15.62
CA ASP A 297 2.29 1.64 17.00
C ASP A 297 2.87 2.88 17.70
N PHE A 298 2.41 4.08 17.32
CA PHE A 298 2.70 5.28 18.09
C PHE A 298 2.00 5.20 19.45
N SER A 299 2.73 5.51 20.52
CA SER A 299 2.10 5.72 21.82
C SER A 299 1.06 6.85 21.73
N PRO A 300 -0.06 6.77 22.47
CA PRO A 300 -1.10 7.81 22.43
C PRO A 300 -0.57 9.22 22.73
N GLU A 301 0.47 9.32 23.56
CA GLU A 301 1.15 10.57 23.94
C GLU A 301 1.89 11.22 22.78
N ILE A 302 2.38 10.44 21.81
CA ILE A 302 3.05 10.94 20.60
C ILE A 302 2.04 11.12 19.47
N LEU A 303 1.14 10.15 19.29
CA LEU A 303 0.19 10.12 18.18
C LEU A 303 -0.75 11.32 18.19
N ARG A 304 -1.26 11.70 19.37
CA ARG A 304 -2.23 12.80 19.48
C ARG A 304 -1.61 14.17 19.13
N PRO A 305 -0.46 14.58 19.68
CA PRO A 305 0.24 15.78 19.22
C PRO A 305 0.64 15.70 17.74
N PHE A 306 1.04 14.52 17.26
CA PHE A 306 1.43 14.35 15.86
C PHE A 306 0.25 14.59 14.91
N LYS A 307 -0.91 13.96 15.16
CA LYS A 307 -2.16 14.21 14.42
C LYS A 307 -2.60 15.67 14.47
N ASN A 308 -2.48 16.32 15.61
CA ASN A 308 -2.78 17.75 15.72
C ASN A 308 -1.82 18.60 14.86
N THR A 309 -0.55 18.23 14.82
CA THR A 309 0.47 18.92 14.02
C THR A 309 0.15 18.83 12.52
N LEU A 310 -0.31 17.68 12.05
CA LEU A 310 -0.69 17.46 10.65
C LEU A 310 -1.87 18.34 10.20
N LYS A 311 -2.75 18.75 11.12
CA LYS A 311 -3.91 19.60 10.83
C LYS A 311 -3.57 21.09 10.73
N HIS A 312 -2.32 21.49 11.00
CA HIS A 312 -1.96 22.89 10.86
C HIS A 312 -2.01 23.33 9.39
N PRO A 313 -2.57 24.52 9.10
CA PRO A 313 -2.74 25.01 7.73
C PRO A 313 -1.43 25.32 7.03
N GLN A 314 -0.36 25.47 7.82
CA GLN A 314 0.97 25.66 7.32
C GLN A 314 2.02 25.10 8.31
N GLY A 315 2.91 24.25 7.83
CA GLY A 315 4.14 23.84 8.51
C GLY A 315 5.13 23.14 7.57
N ILE A 316 6.34 22.90 8.06
CA ILE A 316 7.25 21.92 7.43
C ILE A 316 7.46 20.80 8.45
N LEU A 317 7.13 19.57 8.07
CA LEU A 317 7.40 18.37 8.85
C LEU A 317 8.61 17.65 8.24
N PHE A 318 9.55 17.25 9.09
CA PHE A 318 10.66 16.39 8.69
C PHE A 318 10.51 15.03 9.36
N VAL A 319 10.59 13.96 8.57
CA VAL A 319 10.66 12.58 9.04
C VAL A 319 12.04 12.05 8.69
N THR A 320 12.87 11.79 9.70
CA THR A 320 14.28 11.42 9.53
C THR A 320 14.58 10.05 10.12
N GLY A 321 15.55 9.34 9.57
CA GLY A 321 15.94 8.00 10.01
C GLY A 321 16.71 7.25 8.93
N PRO A 322 17.41 6.15 9.27
CA PRO A 322 18.16 5.34 8.30
C PRO A 322 17.24 4.66 7.27
N THR A 323 17.81 4.10 6.21
CA THR A 323 17.05 3.30 5.22
C THR A 323 16.31 2.16 5.91
N GLY A 324 15.06 1.91 5.52
CA GLY A 324 14.22 0.85 6.11
C GLY A 324 13.55 1.22 7.45
N SER A 325 13.77 2.41 8.01
CA SER A 325 13.18 2.80 9.30
C SER A 325 11.69 3.22 9.23
N GLY A 326 10.96 2.91 8.17
CA GLY A 326 9.54 3.27 8.02
C GLY A 326 9.24 4.75 7.74
N LYS A 327 10.19 5.54 7.21
CA LYS A 327 9.96 6.97 6.89
C LYS A 327 8.84 7.18 5.88
N SER A 328 8.94 6.52 4.73
CA SER A 328 7.94 6.62 3.66
C SER A 328 6.58 6.18 4.20
N THR A 329 6.53 5.02 4.86
CA THR A 329 5.35 4.52 5.57
C THR A 329 4.70 5.56 6.49
N THR A 330 5.48 6.19 7.36
CA THR A 330 4.99 7.23 8.29
C THR A 330 4.44 8.44 7.54
N LEU A 331 5.13 8.90 6.50
CA LEU A 331 4.71 10.03 5.68
C LEU A 331 3.40 9.74 4.94
N TYR A 332 3.31 8.57 4.33
CA TYR A 332 2.13 8.14 3.62
C TYR A 332 0.91 7.97 4.55
N ALA A 333 1.08 7.40 5.74
CA ALA A 333 0.03 7.34 6.75
C ALA A 333 -0.40 8.73 7.27
N ALA A 334 0.57 9.65 7.41
CA ALA A 334 0.30 11.04 7.76
C ALA A 334 -0.48 11.77 6.65
N LEU A 335 -0.13 11.56 5.38
CA LEU A 335 -0.86 12.11 4.23
C LEU A 335 -2.29 11.56 4.18
N ASN A 336 -2.47 10.26 4.38
CA ASN A 336 -3.79 9.65 4.44
C ASN A 336 -4.65 10.21 5.58
N CYS A 337 -4.05 10.53 6.74
CA CYS A 337 -4.76 11.15 7.87
C CYS A 337 -5.35 12.53 7.55
N ILE A 338 -4.79 13.28 6.60
CA ILE A 338 -5.27 14.61 6.18
C ILE A 338 -5.94 14.58 4.80
N ASN A 339 -6.04 13.41 4.19
CA ASN A 339 -6.58 13.22 2.85
C ASN A 339 -8.10 13.46 2.87
N SER A 340 -8.52 14.56 2.26
CA SER A 340 -9.94 14.91 2.11
C SER A 340 -10.15 15.62 0.78
N ARG A 341 -11.39 15.62 0.28
CA ARG A 341 -11.75 16.31 -0.97
C ARG A 341 -11.52 17.83 -0.93
N ASP A 342 -11.41 18.40 0.26
CA ASP A 342 -11.18 19.83 0.49
C ASP A 342 -9.68 20.20 0.54
N ILE A 343 -8.78 19.22 0.37
CA ILE A 343 -7.33 19.43 0.44
C ILE A 343 -6.66 18.80 -0.80
N ASN A 344 -6.16 19.63 -1.70
CA ASN A 344 -5.30 19.23 -2.81
C ASN A 344 -3.90 18.83 -2.33
N ILE A 345 -3.63 17.52 -2.28
CA ILE A 345 -2.33 16.95 -1.90
C ILE A 345 -1.55 16.55 -3.15
N VAL A 346 -0.30 17.04 -3.24
CA VAL A 346 0.64 16.69 -4.31
C VAL A 346 1.96 16.17 -3.73
N THR A 347 2.44 15.01 -4.18
CA THR A 347 3.72 14.43 -3.76
C THR A 347 4.75 14.45 -4.90
N ILE A 348 6.04 14.51 -4.55
CA ILE A 348 7.15 14.40 -5.49
C ILE A 348 8.09 13.32 -4.95
N GLU A 349 8.27 12.24 -5.72
CA GLU A 349 8.86 10.99 -5.23
C GLU A 349 9.86 10.40 -6.22
N ASP A 350 10.87 9.67 -5.73
CA ASP A 350 11.91 9.04 -6.56
C ASP A 350 12.24 7.63 -6.06
N PRO A 351 11.52 6.58 -6.51
CA PRO A 351 10.25 6.61 -7.23
C PRO A 351 9.05 6.64 -6.27
N VAL A 352 7.84 6.74 -6.81
CA VAL A 352 6.59 6.51 -6.07
C VAL A 352 6.61 5.10 -5.44
N GLU A 353 6.40 5.02 -4.13
CA GLU A 353 6.48 3.77 -3.34
C GLU A 353 5.12 3.05 -3.25
N TYR A 354 4.05 3.81 -3.04
CA TYR A 354 2.67 3.33 -3.03
C TYR A 354 1.83 4.17 -3.97
N ASP A 355 1.03 3.52 -4.82
CA ASP A 355 0.00 4.19 -5.62
C ASP A 355 -1.22 4.45 -4.73
N VAL A 356 -1.49 5.72 -4.46
CA VAL A 356 -2.62 6.16 -3.63
C VAL A 356 -3.55 6.97 -4.51
N HIS A 357 -4.64 6.33 -4.93
CA HIS A 357 -5.58 6.86 -5.91
C HIS A 357 -6.08 8.29 -5.63
N SER A 358 -6.20 8.66 -4.37
CA SER A 358 -6.66 9.99 -3.95
C SER A 358 -5.58 11.09 -3.97
N LEU A 359 -4.31 10.76 -4.21
CA LEU A 359 -3.19 11.71 -4.17
C LEU A 359 -2.67 12.00 -5.58
N ASN A 360 -2.26 13.25 -5.83
CA ASN A 360 -1.57 13.61 -7.07
C ASN A 360 -0.07 13.32 -6.92
N GLN A 361 0.39 12.16 -7.38
CA GLN A 361 1.78 11.72 -7.18
C GLN A 361 2.65 11.95 -8.42
N VAL A 362 3.75 12.68 -8.26
CA VAL A 362 4.70 12.96 -9.35
C VAL A 362 6.00 12.21 -9.12
N MET A 363 6.32 11.29 -10.03
CA MET A 363 7.63 10.63 -10.04
C MET A 363 8.69 11.53 -10.67
N VAL A 364 9.84 11.65 -10.01
CA VAL A 364 11.03 12.34 -10.54
C VAL A 364 11.53 11.60 -11.78
N ASN A 365 11.89 12.36 -12.81
CA ASN A 365 12.47 11.80 -14.02
C ASN A 365 13.50 12.77 -14.60
N ASP A 366 14.74 12.63 -14.14
CA ASP A 366 15.86 13.48 -14.56
C ASP A 366 16.15 13.37 -16.06
N LYS A 367 15.87 12.21 -16.69
CA LYS A 367 16.15 11.98 -18.12
C LYS A 367 15.34 12.90 -19.04
N VAL A 368 14.18 13.37 -18.58
CA VAL A 368 13.30 14.28 -19.34
C VAL A 368 13.26 15.69 -18.74
N GLY A 369 14.21 16.03 -17.86
CA GLY A 369 14.28 17.35 -17.21
C GLY A 369 13.20 17.58 -16.14
N ARG A 370 12.56 16.52 -15.64
CA ARG A 370 11.63 16.57 -14.49
C ARG A 370 12.38 16.23 -13.20
N GLY A 371 13.41 17.00 -12.90
CA GLY A 371 14.12 16.90 -11.62
C GLY A 371 13.27 17.41 -10.45
N PHE A 372 13.68 17.08 -9.24
CA PHE A 372 12.92 17.43 -8.03
C PHE A 372 12.66 18.95 -7.91
N GLN A 373 13.65 19.79 -8.22
CA GLN A 373 13.54 21.25 -8.08
C GLN A 373 12.55 21.86 -9.08
N GLU A 374 12.57 21.35 -10.32
CA GLU A 374 11.72 21.79 -11.42
C GLU A 374 10.26 21.42 -11.16
N VAL A 375 10.04 20.17 -10.71
CA VAL A 375 8.72 19.67 -10.34
C VAL A 375 8.21 20.46 -9.14
N LEU A 376 9.02 20.67 -8.10
CA LEU A 376 8.65 21.44 -6.91
C LEU A 376 8.14 22.84 -7.26
N ARG A 377 8.90 23.59 -8.08
CA ARG A 377 8.47 24.93 -8.53
C ARG A 377 7.16 24.89 -9.31
N SER A 378 6.89 23.82 -10.02
CA SER A 378 5.68 23.64 -10.80
C SER A 378 4.49 23.29 -9.90
N VAL A 379 4.67 22.41 -8.92
CA VAL A 379 3.68 22.04 -7.91
C VAL A 379 3.23 23.26 -7.11
N LEU A 380 4.15 24.17 -6.75
CA LEU A 380 3.79 25.43 -6.06
C LEU A 380 2.87 26.36 -6.87
N ARG A 381 2.68 26.10 -8.17
CA ARG A 381 1.75 26.81 -9.06
C ARG A 381 0.49 26.01 -9.40
N GLN A 382 0.31 24.83 -8.82
CA GLN A 382 -0.86 23.97 -9.03
C GLN A 382 -1.94 24.17 -7.95
N ASP A 383 -1.89 25.28 -7.22
CA ASP A 383 -2.81 25.56 -6.11
C ASP A 383 -2.89 24.41 -5.08
N PRO A 384 -1.75 23.92 -4.54
CA PRO A 384 -1.79 22.98 -3.43
C PRO A 384 -2.38 23.68 -2.19
N ASP A 385 -3.36 23.04 -1.55
CA ASP A 385 -4.30 23.72 -0.67
C ASP A 385 -3.70 24.26 0.63
N HIS A 386 -4.30 25.36 1.08
CA HIS A 386 -4.08 26.10 2.31
C HIS A 386 -5.38 26.05 3.12
N SER A 387 -5.42 25.40 4.29
CA SER A 387 -6.67 25.29 5.06
C SER A 387 -7.06 26.61 5.74
N GLY A 388 -7.76 27.48 4.99
CA GLY A 388 -8.46 28.64 5.51
C GLY A 388 -9.84 28.25 6.05
N GLY A 389 -10.00 28.24 7.37
CA GLY A 389 -11.27 27.91 8.03
C GLY A 389 -12.44 28.77 7.57
N ARG A 390 -13.45 28.14 6.96
CA ARG A 390 -14.81 28.69 6.90
C ARG A 390 -15.53 28.36 8.20
N ASN A 391 -15.63 29.37 9.07
CA ASN A 391 -16.59 29.37 10.16
C ASN A 391 -18.01 29.27 9.56
N PRO A 392 -18.88 28.33 9.98
CA PRO A 392 -20.23 28.22 9.43
C PRO A 392 -21.05 29.43 9.84
N ARG A 393 -21.39 30.29 8.88
CA ARG A 393 -22.36 31.37 9.14
C ARG A 393 -23.73 30.73 9.29
N HIS A 394 -24.29 30.87 10.51
CA HIS A 394 -25.71 30.81 10.77
C HIS A 394 -26.48 31.58 9.69
N ARG A 395 -27.42 30.89 9.04
CA ARG A 395 -28.61 31.52 8.47
C ARG A 395 -29.45 32.00 9.66
N ASP A 396 -29.60 33.31 9.81
CA ASP A 396 -30.91 33.97 9.80
C ASP A 396 -30.84 35.45 10.22
N CYS A 397 -31.77 36.21 9.64
CA CYS A 397 -32.35 37.47 10.10
C CYS A 397 -31.61 38.81 9.91
N ALA A 398 -32.14 39.53 8.91
CA ALA A 398 -32.79 40.85 9.05
C ALA A 398 -31.95 42.15 9.05
N HIS A 399 -32.18 42.91 7.96
CA HIS A 399 -32.52 44.35 7.91
C HIS A 399 -31.54 45.47 8.34
N ARG A 400 -31.40 46.41 7.38
CA ARG A 400 -31.12 47.87 7.49
C ARG A 400 -29.69 48.25 7.91
N GLY A 401 -29.01 49.23 7.34
CA GLY A 401 -29.32 50.22 6.30
C GLY A 401 -28.12 51.19 6.18
N THR A 402 -27.90 51.69 4.96
CA THR A 402 -27.45 53.05 4.60
C THR A 402 -26.32 53.77 5.37
N GLY A 403 -25.37 54.31 4.60
CA GLY A 403 -24.67 55.58 4.89
C GLY A 403 -23.15 55.50 4.76
N SER A 404 -22.57 55.90 3.62
CA SER A 404 -21.90 57.22 3.43
C SER A 404 -20.67 57.40 4.34
N ALA A 405 -19.46 57.23 3.82
CA ALA A 405 -18.66 58.29 3.16
C ALA A 405 -17.98 59.26 4.16
N ASP A 406 -16.65 59.25 4.06
CA ASP A 406 -15.77 60.40 3.95
C ASP A 406 -14.92 60.89 5.16
N GLN A 407 -13.69 61.25 4.79
CA GLN A 407 -12.75 62.23 5.39
C GLN A 407 -11.77 61.87 6.52
N SER A 408 -10.54 61.56 6.08
CA SER A 408 -9.28 62.34 6.22
C SER A 408 -8.83 62.97 7.57
N SER A 409 -7.50 62.90 7.73
CA SER A 409 -6.61 63.70 8.62
C SER A 409 -6.68 63.38 10.12
N GLY A 410 -5.63 63.41 10.95
CA GLY A 410 -4.24 63.82 10.83
C GLY A 410 -3.73 64.15 12.25
N ALA A 411 -2.52 63.70 12.57
CA ALA A 411 -1.61 64.21 13.62
C ALA A 411 -1.92 64.07 15.14
N ASN A 412 -0.94 63.43 15.82
CA ASN A 412 -0.29 63.77 17.11
C ASN A 412 -1.10 64.26 18.32
N HIS A 413 -1.03 63.50 19.43
CA HIS A 413 -0.60 63.89 20.80
C HIS A 413 -0.66 62.63 21.69
N ALA A 414 0.46 62.13 22.24
CA ALA A 414 1.09 62.50 23.52
C ALA A 414 0.39 61.97 24.80
N ALA A 415 1.03 60.93 25.37
CA ALA A 415 1.33 60.71 26.80
C ALA A 415 0.27 60.22 27.82
N HIS A 416 0.83 59.53 28.85
CA HIS A 416 0.28 59.01 30.12
C HIS A 416 -0.42 57.64 30.06
N GLN A 417 -0.12 56.60 30.89
CA GLN A 417 0.57 56.42 32.18
C GLN A 417 1.30 55.03 32.18
N ARG A 418 2.58 54.95 32.55
CA ARG A 418 3.12 54.50 33.87
C ARG A 418 2.43 53.29 34.51
N CYS A 419 3.17 52.19 34.62
CA CYS A 419 3.46 51.51 35.90
C CYS A 419 4.86 50.89 35.83
N ASP A 420 5.71 51.33 36.76
CA ASP A 420 7.10 50.98 36.98
C ASP A 420 7.27 49.72 37.84
N SER A 421 8.53 49.26 37.89
CA SER A 421 9.20 48.38 38.87
C SER A 421 9.26 46.88 38.51
N GLY A 422 10.42 46.22 38.51
CA GLY A 422 11.79 46.62 38.79
C GLY A 422 12.78 45.45 38.61
N TYR A 423 13.88 45.76 37.92
CA TYR A 423 15.24 45.22 37.95
C TYR A 423 15.59 43.97 38.81
N HIS A 424 16.27 43.00 38.20
CA HIS A 424 17.73 42.84 38.37
C HIS A 424 18.36 41.86 37.35
N ALA A 425 19.40 42.32 36.67
CA ALA A 425 20.43 41.52 36.03
C ALA A 425 21.75 41.66 36.82
N PRO A 426 22.75 40.81 36.53
CA PRO A 426 24.09 41.35 36.37
C PRO A 426 24.82 40.84 35.11
N ALA A 427 25.70 41.71 34.61
CA ALA A 427 26.57 41.53 33.46
C ALA A 427 28.03 41.23 33.88
N GLY A 428 28.82 40.69 32.96
CA GLY A 428 30.29 40.70 32.95
C GLY A 428 30.84 39.82 31.81
N ASN A 429 31.11 40.36 30.61
CA ASN A 429 32.33 41.01 30.09
C ASN A 429 33.47 40.08 29.61
N GLY A 430 33.87 40.20 28.33
CA GLY A 430 35.24 39.90 27.89
C GLY A 430 35.53 39.46 26.42
N ARG A 431 35.56 40.42 25.48
CA ARG A 431 36.48 40.62 24.30
C ARG A 431 36.77 39.44 23.33
N GLY A 432 36.41 39.52 22.04
CA GLY A 432 37.17 40.08 20.89
C GLY A 432 37.31 38.97 19.81
N THR A 433 37.23 39.13 18.48
CA THR A 433 37.65 40.17 17.52
C THR A 433 36.92 39.99 16.17
N LEU A 434 36.85 41.09 15.41
CA LEU A 434 36.20 41.30 14.12
C LEU A 434 36.78 40.50 12.93
N HIS A 435 35.90 40.04 12.03
CA HIS A 435 36.17 40.08 10.57
C HIS A 435 34.95 40.64 9.82
N ARG A 436 35.16 41.78 9.14
CA ARG A 436 34.19 42.47 8.27
C ARG A 436 33.99 41.69 6.97
N ARG A 437 32.73 41.39 6.62
CA ARG A 437 32.31 41.03 5.24
C ARG A 437 31.76 42.28 4.51
N PRO A 438 31.93 42.40 3.18
CA PRO A 438 31.38 43.53 2.43
C PRO A 438 29.88 43.36 2.19
N ARG A 439 29.17 44.49 2.29
CA ARG A 439 27.74 44.62 1.98
C ARG A 439 27.55 44.66 0.46
N HIS A 440 26.78 43.72 -0.09
CA HIS A 440 26.02 43.95 -1.32
C HIS A 440 24.52 43.89 -0.96
N HIS A 441 23.85 45.02 -1.16
CA HIS A 441 22.41 45.16 -1.02
C HIS A 441 21.70 44.39 -2.14
N TRP A 442 20.88 43.41 -1.76
CA TRP A 442 19.74 42.97 -2.56
C TRP A 442 18.48 43.25 -1.74
N ARG A 443 17.72 44.26 -2.16
CA ARG A 443 16.34 44.48 -1.71
C ARG A 443 15.51 43.33 -2.28
N ILE A 444 15.00 42.44 -1.43
CA ILE A 444 14.00 41.45 -1.82
C ILE A 444 12.64 42.03 -1.45
N GLY A 445 11.86 42.37 -2.47
CA GLY A 445 10.45 42.73 -2.36
C GLY A 445 9.64 41.52 -1.91
N ALA A 446 8.56 41.80 -1.20
CA ALA A 446 7.61 40.81 -0.72
C ALA A 446 7.08 39.94 -1.87
N ALA A 447 7.29 38.62 -1.78
CA ALA A 447 6.60 37.61 -2.58
C ALA A 447 6.46 36.32 -1.76
N SER A 448 5.36 35.62 -2.03
CA SER A 448 4.67 34.60 -1.23
C SER A 448 5.53 33.44 -0.70
N ARG A 449 5.18 33.00 0.50
CA ARG A 449 5.63 31.73 1.11
C ARG A 449 4.66 30.64 0.67
N ALA A 450 5.18 29.59 0.04
CA ALA A 450 4.45 28.38 -0.28
C ALA A 450 5.07 27.20 0.47
N GLN A 451 4.29 26.15 0.74
CA GLN A 451 4.76 24.96 1.43
C GLN A 451 4.71 23.75 0.52
N ALA A 452 5.74 22.94 0.64
CA ALA A 452 5.86 21.65 0.01
C ALA A 452 6.42 20.68 1.03
N MET A 453 5.77 19.53 1.18
CA MET A 453 6.27 18.45 2.03
C MET A 453 7.45 17.80 1.33
N ARG A 454 8.62 17.81 1.98
CA ARG A 454 9.87 17.25 1.45
C ARG A 454 9.98 15.81 1.90
N ILE A 455 9.86 14.84 0.98
CA ILE A 455 10.33 13.47 1.20
C ILE A 455 11.79 13.43 0.73
N LEU A 456 12.74 13.56 1.66
CA LEU A 456 14.15 13.29 1.40
C LEU A 456 14.44 11.83 1.76
N GLN A 457 14.74 11.00 0.76
CA GLN A 457 15.61 9.85 0.98
C GLN A 457 17.05 10.34 0.80
N ASP A 458 17.78 10.55 1.90
CA ASP A 458 19.21 10.79 1.83
C ASP A 458 19.91 9.51 1.35
N ARG A 459 20.56 9.58 0.19
CA ARG A 459 21.70 8.73 -0.15
C ARG A 459 22.82 9.05 0.84
N ILE A 460 22.96 8.26 1.90
CA ILE A 460 24.24 8.16 2.60
C ILE A 460 25.10 7.21 1.75
N SER A 461 25.82 7.79 0.79
CA SER A 461 26.97 7.15 0.16
C SER A 461 28.20 7.60 0.94
N ALA A 462 28.83 6.66 1.65
CA ALA A 462 30.26 6.68 1.94
C ALA A 462 30.84 5.40 1.33
#